data_AF-A0A2D6JES1-F1
#
_entry.id   AF-A0A2D6JES1-F1
#
_cell.length_a   1.000
_cell.length_b   1.000
_cell.length_c   1.000
_cell.angle_alpha   90.00
_cell.angle_beta   90.00
_cell.angle_gamma   90.00
#
_symmetry.space_group_name_H-M   'P 1'
#
loop_
_entity.id
_entity.type
_entity.pdbx_description
1 polymer ?
#
loop_
_entity_poly.entity_id
_entity_poly.type
_entity_poly.pdbx_seq_one_letter_code
_entity_poly.pdbx_strand_id
1 'polypeptide(L)'
;MKIWVCVLMAWSLPSLASVQAPLFPEDGSQRINSWFYSKYEVEKSYSEPDSFEAVKRAFAKHAVKVVGVDKKFDWLQDILFFDQRGNHLVLKDPGHGESFYGGLTGGVFSYEGPGYFDLKMFRAKDMPFKFVNSIPLKYSLFEGGGLISGKFKNSEDYVIVTHDRFQSVKYFIESQLQREISFQEAKEIVAKDLKLFAKNLFVLPSKVSGRHLDLYIKALPGGVLLIDRDEDEKQDFLESLYTETKDQSLLSFLEYYRTKRDHFYNFSLPIAVEFLSEHFEIHRLYGEFRNIERISGYARVAKNINFFNGVSGVDPYGKSFYITNRAEASKILESQFSNALSAFGFEESNIHYVGRYYLGGAGIDCLGVPSPLKFN
;
A
#
# COMPACT_ATOMS: atom_id res chain seq x y z
N MET A 1 14.73 -28.98 62.44
CA MET A 1 15.34 -29.21 61.11
C MET A 1 14.24 -29.47 60.09
N LYS A 2 13.96 -28.50 59.22
CA LYS A 2 13.10 -28.69 58.05
C LYS A 2 13.88 -28.18 56.84
N ILE A 3 14.33 -29.11 56.01
CA ILE A 3 14.98 -28.82 54.73
C ILE A 3 13.85 -28.46 53.77
N TRP A 4 13.79 -27.20 53.37
CA TRP A 4 12.96 -26.76 52.24
C TRP A 4 13.74 -27.04 50.97
N VAL A 5 13.32 -28.06 50.23
CA VAL A 5 13.78 -28.30 48.87
C VAL A 5 13.08 -27.27 47.98
N CYS A 6 13.78 -26.19 47.64
CA CYS A 6 13.37 -25.30 46.57
C CYS A 6 13.51 -26.05 45.25
N VAL A 7 12.41 -26.61 44.75
CA VAL A 7 12.30 -27.05 43.37
C VAL A 7 12.33 -25.78 42.50
N LEU A 8 13.52 -25.44 42.01
CA LEU A 8 13.69 -24.54 40.87
C LEU A 8 13.01 -25.23 39.68
N MET A 9 11.73 -24.91 39.45
CA MET A 9 11.15 -25.07 38.12
C MET A 9 11.93 -24.12 37.21
N ALA A 10 12.96 -24.66 36.56
CA ALA A 10 13.51 -24.10 35.35
C ALA A 10 12.36 -24.05 34.34
N TRP A 11 11.65 -22.93 34.32
CA TRP A 11 10.94 -22.50 33.13
C TRP A 11 12.02 -22.36 32.08
N SER A 12 12.11 -23.37 31.22
CA SER A 12 12.71 -23.24 29.92
C SER A 12 11.95 -22.12 29.21
N LEU A 13 12.38 -20.88 29.43
CA LEU A 13 12.16 -19.80 28.48
C LEU A 13 12.53 -20.40 27.13
N PRO A 14 11.60 -20.46 26.15
CA PRO A 14 11.99 -20.83 24.80
C PRO A 14 13.16 -19.93 24.48
N SER A 15 14.30 -20.57 24.20
CA SER A 15 15.52 -19.94 23.73
C SER A 15 15.11 -18.84 22.76
N LEU A 16 15.48 -17.59 23.07
CA LEU A 16 15.48 -16.43 22.19
C LEU A 16 15.01 -16.81 20.79
N ALA A 17 13.71 -16.67 20.53
CA ALA A 17 13.18 -16.73 19.18
C ALA A 17 14.14 -15.88 18.35
N SER A 18 14.80 -16.47 17.35
CA SER A 18 15.48 -15.65 16.35
C SER A 18 14.45 -14.63 15.95
N VAL A 19 14.64 -13.37 16.34
CA VAL A 19 13.54 -12.42 16.30
C VAL A 19 13.27 -12.15 14.82
N GLN A 20 12.33 -12.90 14.31
CA GLN A 20 11.82 -12.81 12.97
C GLN A 20 11.05 -11.49 12.96
N ALA A 21 11.52 -10.54 12.16
CA ALA A 21 10.80 -9.31 11.89
C ALA A 21 10.14 -9.48 10.53
N PRO A 22 8.80 -9.61 10.48
CA PRO A 22 8.03 -9.61 9.24
C PRO A 22 8.08 -8.24 8.57
N LEU A 23 7.38 -8.11 7.45
CA LEU A 23 7.16 -6.82 6.78
C LEU A 23 6.65 -5.76 7.76
N PHE A 24 7.12 -4.54 7.59
CA PHE A 24 6.57 -3.38 8.29
C PHE A 24 5.08 -3.24 7.92
N PRO A 25 4.17 -3.12 8.90
CA PRO A 25 2.74 -3.02 8.63
C PRO A 25 2.39 -1.61 8.14
N GLU A 26 1.82 -1.51 6.93
CA GLU A 26 1.36 -0.24 6.36
C GLU A 26 -0.02 0.20 6.89
N ASP A 27 -0.70 -0.68 7.62
CA ASP A 27 -2.01 -0.43 8.25
C ASP A 27 -1.95 0.61 9.39
N GLY A 28 -0.77 1.09 9.75
CA GLY A 28 -0.55 2.08 10.80
C GLY A 28 -0.53 1.51 12.22
N SER A 29 -0.52 0.19 12.39
CA SER A 29 -0.40 -0.47 13.70
C SER A 29 0.98 -0.30 14.35
N GLN A 30 1.97 0.14 13.58
CA GLN A 30 3.31 0.45 14.06
C GLN A 30 3.68 1.91 13.80
N ARG A 31 4.50 2.46 14.71
CA ARG A 31 5.02 3.82 14.60
C ARG A 31 5.80 4.02 13.31
N ILE A 32 5.49 5.11 12.61
CA ILE A 32 6.28 5.62 11.49
C ILE A 32 7.25 6.67 12.03
N ASN A 33 8.54 6.48 11.81
CA ASN A 33 9.58 7.45 12.17
C ASN A 33 10.14 8.17 10.95
N SER A 34 10.12 7.51 9.79
CA SER A 34 10.56 8.08 8.53
C SER A 34 9.66 7.66 7.37
N TRP A 35 9.60 8.50 6.34
CA TRP A 35 8.96 8.19 5.07
C TRP A 35 9.96 8.48 3.94
N PHE A 36 10.30 7.44 3.19
CA PHE A 36 11.24 7.50 2.08
C PHE A 36 10.49 7.83 0.79
N TYR A 37 11.02 8.69 -0.06
CA TYR A 37 10.36 9.03 -1.32
C TYR A 37 11.35 9.14 -2.49
N SER A 38 10.88 8.93 -3.71
CA SER A 38 11.68 9.19 -4.92
C SER A 38 11.75 10.68 -5.22
N LYS A 39 12.95 11.28 -5.18
CA LYS A 39 13.11 12.68 -5.59
C LYS A 39 12.80 12.87 -7.07
N TYR A 40 13.19 11.91 -7.90
CA TYR A 40 12.97 11.93 -9.34
C TYR A 40 11.49 11.94 -9.70
N GLU A 41 10.68 11.12 -9.03
CA GLU A 41 9.24 11.12 -9.29
C GLU A 41 8.60 12.41 -8.79
N VAL A 42 8.99 12.88 -7.60
CA VAL A 42 8.51 14.18 -7.10
C VAL A 42 8.80 15.31 -8.07
N GLU A 43 9.99 15.40 -8.66
CA GLU A 43 10.32 16.42 -9.67
C GLU A 43 9.42 16.35 -10.91
N LYS A 44 8.94 15.16 -11.29
CA LYS A 44 7.99 14.97 -12.40
C LYS A 44 6.55 15.32 -12.01
N SER A 45 6.09 14.82 -10.86
CA SER A 45 4.67 14.95 -10.47
C SER A 45 4.36 16.29 -9.82
N TYR A 46 5.36 16.99 -9.27
CA TYR A 46 5.23 18.27 -8.56
C TYR A 46 5.99 19.37 -9.30
N SER A 47 5.39 19.88 -10.38
CA SER A 47 5.98 20.89 -11.27
C SER A 47 6.07 22.31 -10.67
N GLU A 48 5.38 22.57 -9.56
CA GLU A 48 5.45 23.86 -8.85
C GLU A 48 6.40 23.74 -7.63
N PRO A 49 7.36 24.65 -7.45
CA PRO A 49 8.40 24.57 -6.39
C PRO A 49 7.87 24.31 -4.97
N ASP A 50 6.68 24.85 -4.63
CA ASP A 50 6.11 24.75 -3.28
C ASP A 50 5.14 23.58 -3.09
N SER A 51 4.81 22.85 -4.15
CA SER A 51 3.71 21.86 -4.11
C SER A 51 4.05 20.62 -3.29
N PHE A 52 5.30 20.16 -3.33
CA PHE A 52 5.76 19.04 -2.49
C PHE A 52 6.08 19.45 -1.04
N GLU A 53 6.35 20.73 -0.77
CA GLU A 53 6.61 21.21 0.59
C GLU A 53 5.38 21.05 1.51
N ALA A 54 4.17 21.04 0.96
CA ALA A 54 2.96 20.72 1.73
C ALA A 54 2.97 19.27 2.25
N VAL A 55 3.46 18.32 1.44
CA VAL A 55 3.64 16.92 1.84
C VAL A 55 4.66 16.82 2.97
N LYS A 56 5.83 17.46 2.81
CA LYS A 56 6.85 17.49 3.87
C LYS A 56 6.34 18.08 5.17
N ARG A 57 5.58 19.18 5.11
CA ARG A 57 4.98 19.80 6.30
C ARG A 57 3.95 18.89 6.98
N ALA A 58 3.15 18.15 6.22
CA ALA A 58 2.19 17.20 6.77
C ALA A 58 2.88 16.09 7.58
N PHE A 59 3.93 15.48 7.02
CA PHE A 59 4.75 14.50 7.76
C PHE A 59 5.46 15.11 8.98
N ALA A 60 6.00 16.33 8.84
CA ALA A 60 6.69 17.01 9.93
C ALA A 60 5.78 17.33 11.13
N LYS A 61 4.49 17.62 10.90
CA LYS A 61 3.49 17.78 11.99
C LYS A 61 3.38 16.54 12.88
N HIS A 62 3.65 15.37 12.32
CA HIS A 62 3.64 14.08 13.01
C HIS A 62 5.03 13.59 13.39
N ALA A 63 6.03 14.48 13.38
CA ALA A 63 7.43 14.16 13.65
C ALA A 63 7.99 13.01 12.79
N VAL A 64 7.43 12.80 11.60
CA VAL A 64 7.94 11.83 10.62
C VAL A 64 9.00 12.50 9.76
N LYS A 65 10.20 11.92 9.73
CA LYS A 65 11.29 12.43 8.90
C LYS A 65 11.08 12.04 7.44
N VAL A 66 11.03 13.02 6.55
CA VAL A 66 10.93 12.79 5.10
C VAL A 66 12.33 12.63 4.50
N VAL A 67 12.59 11.50 3.84
CA VAL A 67 13.90 11.11 3.32
C VAL A 67 13.84 10.93 1.81
N GLY A 68 14.52 11.80 1.05
CA GLY A 68 14.56 11.69 -0.40
C GLY A 68 15.66 10.74 -0.88
N VAL A 69 15.31 9.85 -1.80
CA VAL A 69 16.25 8.98 -2.52
C VAL A 69 16.64 9.63 -3.84
N ASP A 70 17.95 9.73 -4.11
CA ASP A 70 18.52 10.45 -5.26
C ASP A 70 18.49 9.68 -6.59
N LYS A 71 18.18 8.38 -6.56
CA LYS A 71 18.15 7.52 -7.75
C LYS A 71 16.81 7.62 -8.50
N LYS A 72 16.86 7.43 -9.82
CA LYS A 72 15.70 7.54 -10.74
C LYS A 72 14.72 6.36 -10.62
N PHE A 73 13.95 6.33 -9.54
CA PHE A 73 12.82 5.42 -9.36
C PHE A 73 11.51 6.14 -9.67
N ASP A 74 10.57 5.49 -10.35
CA ASP A 74 9.25 6.08 -10.63
C ASP A 74 8.33 5.86 -9.42
N TRP A 75 8.02 4.60 -9.06
CA TRP A 75 7.23 4.28 -7.86
C TRP A 75 8.10 3.61 -6.80
N LEU A 76 8.49 4.35 -5.76
CA LEU A 76 9.41 3.82 -4.75
C LEU A 76 8.74 2.76 -3.88
N GLN A 77 7.43 2.91 -3.64
CA GLN A 77 6.59 1.97 -2.92
C GLN A 77 6.72 0.54 -3.45
N ASP A 78 6.77 0.42 -4.78
CA ASP A 78 6.75 -0.85 -5.46
C ASP A 78 8.01 -1.70 -5.24
N ILE A 79 9.12 -1.09 -4.84
CA ILE A 79 10.44 -1.72 -4.92
C ILE A 79 11.25 -1.63 -3.62
N LEU A 80 10.78 -0.85 -2.64
CA LEU A 80 11.46 -0.67 -1.36
C LEU A 80 10.59 -1.20 -0.21
N PHE A 81 11.14 -2.13 0.55
CA PHE A 81 10.46 -2.76 1.68
C PHE A 81 11.30 -2.69 2.94
N PHE A 82 10.64 -2.52 4.07
CA PHE A 82 11.26 -2.63 5.40
C PHE A 82 10.62 -3.76 6.19
N ASP A 83 11.41 -4.37 7.07
CA ASP A 83 10.85 -5.15 8.16
C ASP A 83 10.48 -4.26 9.36
N GLN A 84 9.83 -4.84 10.35
CA GLN A 84 9.39 -4.15 11.57
C GLN A 84 10.54 -3.54 12.41
N ARG A 85 11.79 -3.91 12.12
CA ARG A 85 12.99 -3.36 12.78
C ARG A 85 13.66 -2.27 11.96
N GLY A 86 13.17 -2.02 10.74
CA GLY A 86 13.76 -1.07 9.81
C GLY A 86 14.92 -1.64 8.99
N ASN A 87 15.12 -2.97 8.99
CA ASN A 87 16.03 -3.57 8.02
C ASN A 87 15.40 -3.47 6.63
N HIS A 88 16.21 -3.16 5.64
CA HIS A 88 15.82 -3.17 4.24
C HIS A 88 15.64 -4.62 3.77
N LEU A 89 14.48 -4.95 3.20
CA LEU A 89 14.24 -6.25 2.59
C LEU A 89 14.53 -6.13 1.09
N VAL A 90 15.62 -6.77 0.64
CA VAL A 90 16.02 -6.75 -0.76
C VAL A 90 15.22 -7.81 -1.50
N LEU A 91 14.30 -7.37 -2.35
CA LEU A 91 13.51 -8.25 -3.20
C LEU A 91 14.41 -9.12 -4.09
N LYS A 92 13.95 -10.33 -4.39
CA LYS A 92 14.67 -11.25 -5.27
C LYS A 92 14.39 -10.92 -6.73
N ASP A 93 15.47 -10.66 -7.47
CA ASP A 93 15.41 -10.52 -8.92
C ASP A 93 15.28 -11.92 -9.56
N PRO A 94 14.20 -12.18 -10.32
CA PRO A 94 13.95 -13.48 -10.91
C PRO A 94 14.78 -13.74 -12.17
N GLY A 95 15.49 -12.73 -12.70
CA GLY A 95 16.29 -12.84 -13.92
C GLY A 95 15.42 -12.88 -15.19
N HIS A 96 15.92 -13.47 -16.27
CA HIS A 96 15.19 -13.46 -17.55
C HIS A 96 14.07 -14.51 -17.57
N GLY A 97 12.84 -14.08 -17.91
CA GLY A 97 11.68 -14.95 -18.11
C GLY A 97 10.36 -14.18 -18.04
N GLU A 98 9.64 -14.05 -19.16
CA GLU A 98 8.40 -13.24 -19.23
C GLU A 98 7.32 -13.71 -18.25
N SER A 99 7.25 -15.02 -17.94
CA SER A 99 6.28 -15.60 -17.01
C SER A 99 6.45 -15.11 -15.56
N PHE A 100 7.63 -14.60 -15.18
CA PHE A 100 7.88 -14.02 -13.86
C PHE A 100 7.35 -12.59 -13.73
N TYR A 101 7.04 -11.94 -14.84
CA TYR A 101 6.69 -10.53 -14.92
C TYR A 101 5.22 -10.28 -15.28
N GLY A 102 4.45 -11.33 -15.57
CA GLY A 102 3.05 -11.23 -16.02
C GLY A 102 2.11 -10.53 -15.03
N GLY A 103 2.51 -10.44 -13.77
CA GLY A 103 1.87 -9.60 -12.78
C GLY A 103 2.83 -8.56 -12.23
N LEU A 104 3.59 -7.80 -13.03
CA LEU A 104 4.28 -6.58 -12.60
C LEU A 104 3.74 -5.35 -13.36
N THR A 105 3.68 -4.17 -12.72
CA THR A 105 3.29 -2.93 -13.41
C THR A 105 4.46 -2.38 -14.21
N GLY A 106 4.17 -1.65 -15.29
CA GLY A 106 5.19 -1.03 -16.14
C GLY A 106 6.14 -0.09 -15.38
N GLY A 107 5.71 0.47 -14.25
CA GLY A 107 6.48 1.45 -13.47
C GLY A 107 7.71 0.89 -12.74
N VAL A 108 7.79 -0.43 -12.57
CA VAL A 108 8.99 -1.08 -12.01
C VAL A 108 10.04 -1.43 -13.06
N PHE A 109 9.77 -1.16 -14.35
CA PHE A 109 10.70 -1.46 -15.44
C PHE A 109 11.35 -0.19 -16.00
N SER A 110 12.64 -0.25 -16.36
CA SER A 110 13.27 0.72 -17.26
C SER A 110 13.24 0.20 -18.69
N TYR A 111 12.91 1.08 -19.65
CA TYR A 111 13.08 0.78 -21.06
C TYR A 111 14.55 1.01 -21.44
N GLU A 112 15.25 -0.06 -21.82
CA GLU A 112 16.66 -0.02 -22.23
C GLU A 112 16.84 -0.17 -23.75
N GLY A 113 15.74 -0.35 -24.49
CA GLY A 113 15.74 -0.47 -25.95
C GLY A 113 14.60 -1.37 -26.47
N PRO A 114 14.47 -1.53 -27.80
CA PRO A 114 13.39 -2.30 -28.41
C PRO A 114 13.35 -3.75 -27.87
N GLY A 115 12.30 -4.08 -27.10
CA GLY A 115 12.13 -5.41 -26.51
C GLY A 115 12.96 -5.68 -25.25
N TYR A 116 13.70 -4.71 -24.71
CA TYR A 116 14.49 -4.86 -23.49
C TYR A 116 13.98 -3.95 -22.38
N PHE A 117 13.46 -4.59 -21.34
CA PHE A 117 13.05 -3.96 -20.09
C PHE A 117 13.89 -4.52 -18.95
N ASP A 118 14.48 -3.65 -18.11
CA ASP A 118 15.20 -4.06 -16.90
C ASP A 118 14.39 -3.73 -15.65
N LEU A 119 14.44 -4.61 -14.65
CA LEU A 119 13.70 -4.42 -13.41
C LEU A 119 14.45 -3.43 -12.51
N LYS A 120 13.83 -2.30 -12.18
CA LYS A 120 14.38 -1.28 -11.28
C LYS A 120 14.31 -1.76 -9.84
N MET A 121 15.32 -2.51 -9.42
CA MET A 121 15.40 -3.01 -8.05
C MET A 121 16.08 -2.01 -7.11
N PHE A 122 15.46 -1.74 -5.96
CA PHE A 122 16.12 -1.01 -4.88
C PHE A 122 17.15 -1.93 -4.20
N ARG A 123 18.43 -1.56 -4.24
CA ARG A 123 19.52 -2.36 -3.68
C ARG A 123 20.11 -1.68 -2.43
N ALA A 124 20.86 -2.43 -1.64
CA ALA A 124 21.53 -1.91 -0.44
C ALA A 124 22.37 -0.66 -0.71
N LYS A 125 23.03 -0.57 -1.86
CA LYS A 125 23.83 0.59 -2.28
C LYS A 125 23.02 1.85 -2.57
N ASP A 126 21.71 1.70 -2.80
CA ASP A 126 20.80 2.81 -3.10
C ASP A 126 20.23 3.44 -1.81
N MET A 127 20.46 2.81 -0.64
CA MET A 127 20.07 3.39 0.64
C MET A 127 20.83 4.70 0.90
N PRO A 128 20.14 5.80 1.26
CA PRO A 128 20.80 7.07 1.58
C PRO A 128 21.62 7.04 2.88
N PHE A 129 21.52 5.95 3.66
CA PHE A 129 22.23 5.79 4.92
C PHE A 129 23.02 4.49 4.96
N LYS A 130 24.27 4.57 5.45
CA LYS A 130 25.21 3.43 5.48
C LYS A 130 24.91 2.37 6.54
N PHE A 131 24.09 2.68 7.54
CA PHE A 131 23.87 1.83 8.73
C PHE A 131 22.59 1.00 8.67
N VAL A 132 21.89 0.97 7.53
CA VAL A 132 20.67 0.16 7.38
C VAL A 132 21.07 -1.24 6.92
N ASN A 133 20.81 -2.26 7.75
CA ASN A 133 21.04 -3.65 7.37
C ASN A 133 20.12 -4.01 6.19
N SER A 134 20.66 -4.76 5.23
CA SER A 134 19.91 -5.28 4.10
C SER A 134 19.81 -6.80 4.18
N ILE A 135 18.60 -7.33 4.11
CA ILE A 135 18.29 -8.75 4.20
C ILE A 135 17.69 -9.19 2.86
N PRO A 136 18.35 -10.07 2.09
CA PRO A 136 17.79 -10.57 0.85
C PRO A 136 16.63 -11.54 1.11
N LEU A 137 15.52 -11.32 0.42
CA LEU A 137 14.46 -12.31 0.29
C LEU A 137 14.91 -13.39 -0.69
N LYS A 138 14.53 -14.64 -0.43
CA LYS A 138 14.99 -15.78 -1.23
C LYS A 138 14.10 -16.02 -2.44
N TYR A 139 12.80 -15.79 -2.30
CA TYR A 139 11.80 -16.18 -3.29
C TYR A 139 10.81 -15.09 -3.64
N SER A 140 10.70 -14.05 -2.82
CA SER A 140 9.62 -13.07 -2.93
C SER A 140 10.02 -11.87 -3.79
N LEU A 141 9.17 -11.60 -4.79
CA LEU A 141 9.11 -10.35 -5.55
C LEU A 141 7.66 -9.88 -5.55
N PHE A 142 7.38 -8.80 -4.82
CA PHE A 142 6.06 -8.17 -4.79
C PHE A 142 6.24 -6.69 -5.04
N GLU A 143 5.22 -6.08 -5.65
CA GLU A 143 5.07 -4.63 -5.67
C GLU A 143 4.34 -4.19 -4.42
N GLY A 144 4.82 -3.12 -3.78
CA GLY A 144 4.15 -2.47 -2.66
C GLY A 144 2.70 -2.14 -2.99
N GLY A 145 2.39 -1.57 -4.16
CA GLY A 145 0.99 -1.30 -4.52
C GLY A 145 0.15 -2.57 -4.72
N GLY A 146 0.79 -3.69 -5.04
CA GLY A 146 0.16 -5.00 -5.20
C GLY A 146 0.03 -5.82 -3.92
N LEU A 147 0.45 -5.28 -2.77
CA LEU A 147 0.55 -5.97 -1.50
C LEU A 147 0.01 -5.09 -0.37
N ILE A 148 -0.68 -5.67 0.60
CA ILE A 148 -1.04 -4.99 1.85
C ILE A 148 -0.46 -5.76 3.03
N SER A 149 0.23 -5.08 3.94
CA SER A 149 0.75 -5.66 5.19
C SER A 149 0.09 -5.01 6.41
N GLY A 150 -0.18 -5.80 7.44
CA GLY A 150 -0.78 -5.29 8.66
C GLY A 150 -0.75 -6.27 9.83
N LYS A 151 -1.43 -5.88 10.92
CA LYS A 151 -1.57 -6.69 12.14
C LYS A 151 -3.03 -6.85 12.54
N PHE A 152 -3.40 -8.06 12.91
CA PHE A 152 -4.68 -8.35 13.57
C PHE A 152 -4.70 -7.83 15.02
N LYS A 153 -5.89 -7.77 15.64
CA LYS A 153 -6.06 -7.36 17.06
C LYS A 153 -5.22 -8.21 18.03
N ASN A 154 -4.92 -9.47 17.66
CA ASN A 154 -4.05 -10.37 18.42
C ASN A 154 -2.54 -10.18 18.13
N SER A 155 -2.17 -9.12 17.40
CA SER A 155 -0.79 -8.81 16.97
C SER A 155 -0.16 -9.77 15.96
N GLU A 156 -0.89 -10.76 15.44
CA GLU A 156 -0.40 -11.59 14.33
C GLU A 156 -0.32 -10.76 13.05
N ASP A 157 0.79 -10.90 12.34
CA ASP A 157 1.02 -10.27 11.04
C ASP A 157 0.24 -10.97 9.92
N TYR A 158 -0.22 -10.17 8.96
CA TYR A 158 -0.83 -10.64 7.73
C TYR A 158 -0.28 -9.93 6.51
N VAL A 159 -0.44 -10.60 5.37
CA VAL A 159 -0.13 -10.06 4.04
C VAL A 159 -1.29 -10.42 3.11
N ILE A 160 -1.77 -9.45 2.32
CA ILE A 160 -2.74 -9.66 1.25
C ILE A 160 -2.04 -9.40 -0.09
N VAL A 161 -2.23 -10.27 -1.06
CA VAL A 161 -1.72 -10.12 -2.44
C VAL A 161 -2.76 -10.57 -3.46
N THR A 162 -2.70 -10.06 -4.68
CA THR A 162 -3.54 -10.57 -5.77
C THR A 162 -3.05 -11.92 -6.29
N HIS A 163 -3.95 -12.69 -6.89
CA HIS A 163 -3.63 -13.99 -7.47
C HIS A 163 -2.51 -13.92 -8.52
N ASP A 164 -2.61 -13.00 -9.48
CA ASP A 164 -1.68 -12.89 -10.61
C ASP A 164 -0.24 -12.63 -10.13
N ARG A 165 -0.10 -11.77 -9.12
CA ARG A 165 1.17 -11.46 -8.45
C ARG A 165 1.77 -12.71 -7.83
N PHE A 166 0.95 -13.42 -7.07
CA PHE A 166 1.40 -14.64 -6.39
C PHE A 166 1.71 -15.78 -7.37
N GLN A 167 0.97 -15.88 -8.47
CA GLN A 167 1.20 -16.87 -9.51
C GLN A 167 2.57 -16.68 -10.19
N SER A 168 2.98 -15.44 -10.47
CA SER A 168 4.32 -15.14 -10.97
C SER A 168 5.42 -15.55 -9.98
N VAL A 169 5.22 -15.31 -8.68
CA VAL A 169 6.15 -15.75 -7.63
C VAL A 169 6.22 -17.29 -7.56
N LYS A 170 5.09 -17.97 -7.68
CA LYS A 170 5.05 -19.43 -7.75
C LYS A 170 5.89 -19.97 -8.92
N TYR A 171 5.71 -19.43 -10.13
CA TYR A 171 6.50 -19.84 -11.30
C TYR A 171 8.00 -19.61 -11.08
N PHE A 172 8.35 -18.50 -10.44
CA PHE A 172 9.74 -18.25 -10.07
C PHE A 172 10.27 -19.30 -9.09
N ILE A 173 9.53 -19.65 -8.03
CA ILE A 173 9.93 -20.71 -7.09
C ILE A 173 10.11 -22.06 -7.81
N GLU A 174 9.19 -22.43 -8.69
CA GLU A 174 9.27 -23.67 -9.47
C GLU A 174 10.54 -23.71 -10.33
N SER A 175 10.92 -22.58 -10.94
CA SER A 175 12.17 -22.46 -11.69
C SER A 175 13.41 -22.67 -10.81
N GLN A 176 13.39 -22.16 -9.57
CA GLN A 176 14.51 -22.29 -8.63
C GLN A 176 14.61 -23.70 -8.04
N LEU A 177 13.46 -24.36 -7.84
CA LEU A 177 13.40 -25.73 -7.31
C LEU A 177 13.52 -26.80 -8.41
N GLN A 178 13.42 -26.41 -9.68
CA GLN A 178 13.40 -27.31 -10.84
C GLN A 178 12.31 -28.38 -10.76
N ARG A 179 11.15 -28.02 -10.21
CA ARG A 179 9.97 -28.88 -10.13
C ARG A 179 8.69 -28.06 -9.96
N GLU A 180 7.57 -28.66 -10.34
CA GLU A 180 6.25 -28.11 -10.03
C GLU A 180 5.93 -28.24 -8.53
N ILE A 181 5.20 -27.26 -8.00
CA ILE A 181 4.74 -27.21 -6.61
C ILE A 181 3.26 -26.87 -6.56
N SER A 182 2.59 -27.31 -5.49
CA SER A 182 1.21 -26.89 -5.25
C SER A 182 1.14 -25.41 -4.85
N PHE A 183 -0.02 -24.78 -5.02
CA PHE A 183 -0.24 -23.41 -4.58
C PHE A 183 -0.07 -23.25 -3.05
N GLN A 184 -0.51 -24.26 -2.29
CA GLN A 184 -0.34 -24.29 -0.83
C GLN A 184 1.13 -24.39 -0.42
N GLU A 185 1.92 -25.21 -1.12
CA GLU A 185 3.37 -25.30 -0.90
C GLU A 185 4.07 -23.98 -1.22
N ALA A 186 3.71 -23.33 -2.33
CA ALA A 186 4.21 -21.99 -2.66
C ALA A 186 3.88 -20.98 -1.55
N LYS A 187 2.66 -21.04 -1.01
CA LYS A 187 2.19 -20.16 0.09
C LYS A 187 3.01 -20.37 1.35
N GLU A 188 3.34 -21.60 1.70
CA GLU A 188 4.21 -21.92 2.84
C GLU A 188 5.65 -21.42 2.64
N ILE A 189 6.21 -21.55 1.43
CA ILE A 189 7.56 -21.06 1.10
C ILE A 189 7.61 -19.54 1.21
N VAL A 190 6.66 -18.83 0.59
CA VAL A 190 6.59 -17.36 0.62
C VAL A 190 6.34 -16.86 2.05
N ALA A 191 5.43 -17.50 2.78
CA ALA A 191 5.15 -17.14 4.17
C ALA A 191 6.41 -17.25 5.05
N LYS A 192 7.20 -18.31 4.86
CA LYS A 192 8.48 -18.47 5.56
C LYS A 192 9.51 -17.40 5.16
N ASP A 193 9.58 -17.05 3.88
CA ASP A 193 10.51 -16.01 3.36
C ASP A 193 10.19 -14.63 3.94
N LEU A 194 8.89 -14.31 4.04
CA LEU A 194 8.36 -13.08 4.65
C LEU A 194 8.18 -13.17 6.18
N LYS A 195 8.54 -14.31 6.78
CA LYS A 195 8.46 -14.59 8.23
C LYS A 195 7.06 -14.45 8.84
N LEU A 196 6.02 -14.86 8.13
CA LEU A 196 4.64 -14.94 8.61
C LEU A 196 4.15 -16.39 8.71
N PHE A 197 3.05 -16.59 9.44
CA PHE A 197 2.31 -17.84 9.37
C PHE A 197 1.68 -18.01 8.00
N ALA A 198 1.68 -19.22 7.44
CA ALA A 198 1.08 -19.47 6.12
C ALA A 198 -0.41 -19.12 6.06
N LYS A 199 -1.17 -19.37 7.14
CA LYS A 199 -2.57 -18.91 7.27
C LYS A 199 -2.71 -17.37 7.17
N ASN A 200 -1.64 -16.65 7.55
CA ASN A 200 -1.39 -15.21 7.48
C ASN A 200 -1.32 -14.60 6.07
N LEU A 201 -1.13 -15.44 5.04
CA LEU A 201 -0.89 -15.00 3.66
C LEU A 201 -2.17 -15.14 2.83
N PHE A 202 -2.90 -14.05 2.65
CA PHE A 202 -4.15 -14.02 1.91
C PHE A 202 -3.87 -13.75 0.43
N VAL A 203 -4.14 -14.73 -0.42
CA VAL A 203 -4.04 -14.57 -1.87
C VAL A 203 -5.46 -14.47 -2.40
N LEU A 204 -5.79 -13.33 -3.04
CA LEU A 204 -7.13 -13.12 -3.58
C LEU A 204 -7.45 -14.18 -4.65
N PRO A 205 -8.74 -14.49 -4.89
CA PRO A 205 -9.14 -15.43 -5.94
C PRO A 205 -8.69 -14.99 -7.34
N SER A 206 -8.43 -15.93 -8.24
CA SER A 206 -7.98 -15.67 -9.63
C SER A 206 -8.95 -14.85 -10.49
N LYS A 207 -10.21 -14.70 -10.05
CA LYS A 207 -11.22 -13.86 -10.71
C LYS A 207 -11.10 -12.37 -10.33
N VAL A 208 -10.31 -12.04 -9.31
CA VAL A 208 -10.00 -10.66 -8.96
C VAL A 208 -8.84 -10.19 -9.84
N SER A 209 -9.04 -9.10 -10.59
CA SER A 209 -7.99 -8.58 -11.48
C SER A 209 -6.68 -8.30 -10.76
N GLY A 210 -5.54 -8.39 -11.45
CA GLY A 210 -4.22 -7.99 -10.95
C GLY A 210 -4.00 -6.48 -10.68
N ARG A 211 -5.06 -5.66 -10.58
CA ARG A 211 -5.01 -4.26 -10.16
C ARG A 211 -4.35 -4.16 -8.78
N HIS A 212 -3.51 -3.14 -8.59
CA HIS A 212 -2.93 -2.80 -7.29
C HIS A 212 -4.00 -2.65 -6.21
N LEU A 213 -3.72 -3.21 -5.03
CA LEU A 213 -4.66 -3.29 -3.90
C LEU A 213 -4.88 -1.93 -3.27
N ASP A 214 -3.82 -1.14 -3.12
CA ASP A 214 -3.83 0.21 -2.55
C ASP A 214 -4.68 1.21 -3.36
N LEU A 215 -5.10 0.83 -4.56
CA LEU A 215 -5.99 1.63 -5.38
C LEU A 215 -7.45 1.57 -4.92
N TYR A 216 -7.85 0.54 -4.17
CA TYR A 216 -9.23 0.32 -3.75
C TYR A 216 -9.39 -0.23 -2.33
N ILE A 217 -8.28 -0.50 -1.63
CA ILE A 217 -8.24 -0.96 -0.25
C ILE A 217 -7.27 -0.08 0.53
N LYS A 218 -7.65 0.33 1.74
CA LYS A 218 -6.73 0.81 2.78
C LYS A 218 -6.85 -0.04 4.03
N ALA A 219 -5.76 -0.62 4.50
CA ALA A 219 -5.72 -1.29 5.79
C ALA A 219 -5.63 -0.30 6.95
N LEU A 220 -6.30 -0.65 8.04
CA LEU A 220 -6.22 0.00 9.35
C LEU A 220 -5.85 -1.03 10.43
N PRO A 221 -5.39 -0.59 11.62
CA PRO A 221 -4.91 -1.50 12.64
C PRO A 221 -6.00 -2.46 13.11
N GLY A 222 -5.60 -3.69 13.43
CA GLY A 222 -6.51 -4.68 14.01
C GLY A 222 -7.26 -5.54 12.98
N GLY A 223 -6.75 -5.64 11.74
CA GLY A 223 -7.38 -6.41 10.68
C GLY A 223 -8.65 -5.75 10.14
N VAL A 224 -8.68 -4.42 10.14
CA VAL A 224 -9.75 -3.61 9.55
C VAL A 224 -9.34 -3.22 8.14
N LEU A 225 -10.21 -3.43 7.15
CA LEU A 225 -9.99 -3.00 5.78
C LEU A 225 -11.06 -2.01 5.37
N LEU A 226 -10.64 -0.82 4.95
CA LEU A 226 -11.47 0.11 4.22
C LEU A 226 -11.44 -0.30 2.75
N ILE A 227 -12.59 -0.63 2.18
CA ILE A 227 -12.69 -1.03 0.78
C ILE A 227 -13.62 -0.08 0.06
N ASP A 228 -13.27 0.27 -1.17
CA ASP A 228 -14.05 1.18 -1.98
C ASP A 228 -15.48 0.70 -2.24
N ARG A 229 -16.38 1.63 -2.58
CA ARG A 229 -17.77 1.36 -2.93
C ARG A 229 -17.94 1.08 -4.43
N ASP A 230 -19.04 0.42 -4.79
CA ASP A 230 -19.34 0.14 -6.19
C ASP A 230 -19.70 1.43 -6.94
N GLU A 231 -19.58 1.44 -8.26
CA GLU A 231 -19.79 2.68 -9.04
C GLU A 231 -21.23 3.20 -9.01
N ASP A 232 -22.22 2.30 -8.93
CA ASP A 232 -23.62 2.71 -8.81
C ASP A 232 -23.90 3.35 -7.44
N GLU A 233 -23.35 2.78 -6.35
CA GLU A 233 -23.42 3.39 -5.01
C GLU A 233 -22.72 4.76 -4.98
N LYS A 234 -21.59 4.91 -5.70
CA LYS A 234 -20.88 6.20 -5.84
C LYS A 234 -21.73 7.22 -6.58
N GLN A 235 -22.41 6.81 -7.65
CA GLN A 235 -23.31 7.71 -8.38
C GLN A 235 -24.42 8.21 -7.46
N ASP A 236 -25.11 7.31 -6.76
CA ASP A 236 -26.21 7.66 -5.84
C ASP A 236 -25.73 8.59 -4.72
N PHE A 237 -24.57 8.30 -4.14
CA PHE A 237 -23.93 9.16 -3.15
C PHE A 237 -23.65 10.56 -3.68
N LEU A 238 -23.06 10.67 -4.87
CA LEU A 238 -22.77 11.97 -5.49
C LEU A 238 -24.06 12.73 -5.84
N GLU A 239 -25.13 12.04 -6.24
CA GLU A 239 -26.42 12.65 -6.55
C GLU A 239 -27.12 13.19 -5.30
N SER A 240 -27.09 12.43 -4.19
CA SER A 240 -27.59 12.89 -2.89
C SER A 240 -26.79 14.09 -2.41
N LEU A 241 -25.46 13.98 -2.42
CA LEU A 241 -24.56 15.04 -1.95
C LEU A 241 -24.73 16.33 -2.76
N TYR A 242 -24.87 16.22 -4.09
CA TYR A 242 -25.18 17.37 -4.95
C TYR A 242 -26.57 17.94 -4.64
N THR A 243 -27.56 17.09 -4.40
CA THR A 243 -28.92 17.54 -4.09
C THR A 243 -28.97 18.35 -2.79
N GLU A 244 -28.25 17.89 -1.76
CA GLU A 244 -28.16 18.52 -0.45
C GLU A 244 -27.36 19.82 -0.46
N THR A 245 -26.21 19.84 -1.14
CA THR A 245 -25.25 20.96 -1.04
C THR A 245 -25.29 21.94 -2.21
N LYS A 246 -25.86 21.51 -3.35
CA LYS A 246 -25.81 22.23 -4.64
C LYS A 246 -24.39 22.55 -5.13
N ASP A 247 -23.37 21.84 -4.63
CA ASP A 247 -21.97 22.05 -5.00
C ASP A 247 -21.72 21.67 -6.46
N GLN A 248 -21.53 22.68 -7.31
CA GLN A 248 -21.31 22.52 -8.75
C GLN A 248 -20.06 21.70 -9.08
N SER A 249 -19.10 21.62 -8.15
CA SER A 249 -17.87 20.86 -8.34
C SER A 249 -18.11 19.36 -8.54
N LEU A 250 -19.22 18.83 -8.00
CA LEU A 250 -19.64 17.44 -8.10
C LEU A 250 -20.14 17.05 -9.51
N LEU A 251 -20.54 18.02 -10.34
CA LEU A 251 -21.11 17.73 -11.66
C LEU A 251 -20.14 16.99 -12.59
N SER A 252 -18.84 17.27 -12.49
CA SER A 252 -17.81 16.59 -13.29
C SER A 252 -17.64 15.10 -12.93
N PHE A 253 -17.92 14.75 -11.67
CA PHE A 253 -17.92 13.37 -11.19
C PHE A 253 -19.21 12.66 -11.63
N LEU A 254 -20.35 13.31 -11.44
CA LEU A 254 -21.64 12.81 -11.91
C LEU A 254 -21.66 12.56 -13.42
N GLU A 255 -21.03 13.44 -14.21
CA GLU A 255 -20.88 13.23 -15.66
C GLU A 255 -20.09 11.93 -15.96
N TYR A 256 -19.00 11.67 -15.24
CA TYR A 256 -18.23 10.42 -15.38
C TYR A 256 -19.11 9.21 -15.06
N TYR A 257 -19.70 9.18 -13.86
CA TYR A 257 -20.48 8.04 -13.38
C TYR A 257 -21.84 7.89 -14.07
N ARG A 258 -22.32 8.82 -14.90
CA ARG A 258 -23.51 8.58 -15.73
C ARG A 258 -23.19 8.01 -17.11
N THR A 259 -21.94 8.15 -17.55
CA THR A 259 -21.55 7.85 -18.95
C THR A 259 -20.54 6.72 -19.06
N LYS A 260 -19.83 6.40 -17.98
CA LYS A 260 -18.80 5.37 -17.95
C LYS A 260 -19.06 4.37 -16.84
N ARG A 261 -18.62 3.14 -17.07
CA ARG A 261 -18.54 2.09 -16.06
C ARG A 261 -17.20 1.37 -16.16
N ASP A 262 -16.55 1.13 -15.03
CA ASP A 262 -15.35 0.31 -14.90
C ASP A 262 -15.74 -1.12 -14.51
N HIS A 263 -15.44 -2.06 -15.41
CA HIS A 263 -15.74 -3.48 -15.23
C HIS A 263 -15.13 -4.06 -13.94
N PHE A 264 -14.04 -3.50 -13.41
CA PHE A 264 -13.48 -3.97 -12.14
C PHE A 264 -14.49 -3.93 -10.99
N TYR A 265 -15.23 -2.82 -10.87
CA TYR A 265 -16.13 -2.59 -9.74
C TYR A 265 -17.36 -3.51 -9.77
N ASN A 266 -17.81 -3.91 -10.95
CA ASN A 266 -19.00 -4.76 -11.07
C ASN A 266 -18.71 -6.26 -10.91
N PHE A 267 -17.44 -6.67 -11.08
CA PHE A 267 -17.10 -8.10 -11.18
C PHE A 267 -15.98 -8.53 -10.23
N SER A 268 -14.89 -7.77 -10.12
CA SER A 268 -13.74 -8.16 -9.30
C SER A 268 -13.87 -7.68 -7.86
N LEU A 269 -14.36 -6.45 -7.63
CA LEU A 269 -14.47 -5.88 -6.28
C LEU A 269 -15.41 -6.70 -5.37
N PRO A 270 -16.61 -7.15 -5.80
CA PRO A 270 -17.49 -7.94 -4.94
C PRO A 270 -16.84 -9.26 -4.51
N ILE A 271 -16.13 -9.94 -5.42
CA ILE A 271 -15.40 -11.18 -5.13
C ILE A 271 -14.28 -10.95 -4.11
N ALA A 272 -13.53 -9.86 -4.25
CA ALA A 272 -12.49 -9.51 -3.29
C ALA A 272 -13.08 -9.26 -1.89
N VAL A 273 -14.21 -8.56 -1.82
CA VAL A 273 -14.88 -8.25 -0.55
C VAL A 273 -15.47 -9.49 0.12
N GLU A 274 -16.12 -10.36 -0.64
CA GLU A 274 -16.62 -11.64 -0.14
C GLU A 274 -15.49 -12.45 0.49
N PHE A 275 -14.40 -12.67 -0.25
CA PHE A 275 -13.22 -13.41 0.21
C PHE A 275 -12.58 -12.79 1.47
N LEU A 276 -12.38 -11.46 1.49
CA LEU A 276 -11.74 -10.79 2.61
C LEU A 276 -12.65 -10.74 3.86
N SER A 277 -13.97 -10.72 3.68
CA SER A 277 -14.92 -10.67 4.80
C SER A 277 -14.90 -11.91 5.70
N GLU A 278 -14.35 -13.03 5.22
CA GLU A 278 -14.16 -14.26 6.02
C GLU A 278 -13.09 -14.10 7.12
N HIS A 279 -12.24 -13.08 7.01
CA HIS A 279 -11.04 -12.93 7.84
C HIS A 279 -10.83 -11.53 8.41
N PHE A 280 -11.42 -10.51 7.79
CA PHE A 280 -11.20 -9.10 8.11
C PHE A 280 -12.50 -8.39 8.47
N GLU A 281 -12.38 -7.34 9.27
CA GLU A 281 -13.47 -6.39 9.52
C GLU A 281 -13.54 -5.42 8.33
N ILE A 282 -14.53 -5.60 7.45
CA ILE A 282 -14.66 -4.79 6.22
C ILE A 282 -15.56 -3.59 6.44
N HIS A 283 -15.06 -2.41 6.09
CA HIS A 283 -15.84 -1.17 6.03
C HIS A 283 -15.80 -0.60 4.62
N ARG A 284 -16.98 -0.52 3.99
CA ARG A 284 -17.11 -0.03 2.62
C ARG A 284 -17.26 1.49 2.60
N LEU A 285 -16.30 2.21 2.03
CA LEU A 285 -16.26 3.68 2.01
C LEU A 285 -16.10 4.23 0.59
N TYR A 286 -16.49 5.50 0.39
CA TYR A 286 -16.24 6.22 -0.86
C TYR A 286 -14.84 6.86 -0.81
N GLY A 287 -13.82 6.14 -1.28
CA GLY A 287 -12.43 6.60 -1.20
C GLY A 287 -11.79 6.87 -2.56
N GLU A 288 -12.23 6.20 -3.62
CA GLU A 288 -11.80 6.53 -4.98
C GLU A 288 -12.95 7.19 -5.76
N PHE A 289 -12.64 8.25 -6.48
CA PHE A 289 -13.58 8.94 -7.35
C PHE A 289 -12.93 9.23 -8.69
N ARG A 290 -13.74 9.28 -9.75
CA ARG A 290 -13.29 9.72 -11.06
C ARG A 290 -14.10 10.88 -11.55
N ASN A 291 -13.45 11.84 -12.18
CA ASN A 291 -14.11 12.96 -12.83
C ASN A 291 -13.62 13.18 -14.25
N ILE A 292 -14.45 13.88 -15.02
CA ILE A 292 -14.09 14.33 -16.36
C ILE A 292 -13.45 15.72 -16.25
N GLU A 293 -12.19 15.80 -16.66
CA GLU A 293 -11.51 17.08 -16.90
C GLU A 293 -11.53 17.40 -18.39
N ARG A 294 -11.88 18.65 -18.71
CA ARG A 294 -11.86 19.15 -20.09
C ARG A 294 -10.51 19.77 -20.39
N ILE A 295 -9.82 19.21 -21.38
CA ILE A 295 -8.60 19.77 -21.97
C ILE A 295 -9.00 20.54 -23.24
N SER A 296 -8.19 21.54 -23.63
CA SER A 296 -8.43 22.42 -24.77
C SER A 296 -8.94 21.70 -26.01
N GLY A 297 -9.94 22.27 -26.69
CA GLY A 297 -10.39 21.80 -28.01
C GLY A 297 -11.19 20.50 -27.99
N TYR A 298 -11.98 20.22 -26.94
CA TYR A 298 -12.91 19.07 -26.78
C TYR A 298 -12.32 17.78 -26.18
N ALA A 299 -11.01 17.71 -25.89
CA ALA A 299 -10.43 16.53 -25.25
C ALA A 299 -10.95 16.38 -23.81
N ARG A 300 -11.34 15.16 -23.42
CA ARG A 300 -11.79 14.83 -22.07
C ARG A 300 -10.89 13.74 -21.50
N VAL A 301 -10.30 13.98 -20.34
CA VAL A 301 -9.49 12.97 -19.63
C VAL A 301 -10.17 12.64 -18.31
N ALA A 302 -10.19 11.36 -17.96
CA ALA A 302 -10.62 10.93 -16.64
C ALA A 302 -9.46 11.16 -15.67
N LYS A 303 -9.70 11.95 -14.63
CA LYS A 303 -8.79 12.08 -13.49
C LYS A 303 -9.35 11.27 -12.32
N ASN A 304 -8.44 10.63 -11.59
CA ASN A 304 -8.78 9.81 -10.44
C ASN A 304 -8.39 10.58 -9.18
N ILE A 305 -9.30 10.59 -8.21
CA ILE A 305 -9.08 10.97 -6.83
C ILE A 305 -9.03 9.70 -6.03
N ASN A 306 -7.92 9.41 -5.35
CA ASN A 306 -7.80 8.20 -4.55
C ASN A 306 -7.37 8.53 -3.13
N PHE A 307 -8.31 8.56 -2.20
CA PHE A 307 -8.00 8.78 -0.80
C PHE A 307 -7.39 7.54 -0.13
N PHE A 308 -7.60 6.33 -0.66
CA PHE A 308 -6.99 5.11 -0.12
C PHE A 308 -5.50 5.02 -0.39
N ASN A 309 -5.02 5.59 -1.50
CA ASN A 309 -3.59 5.70 -1.81
C ASN A 309 -2.92 6.82 -0.99
N GLY A 310 -2.97 6.67 0.33
CA GLY A 310 -2.42 7.58 1.32
C GLY A 310 -1.76 6.83 2.47
N VAL A 311 -0.89 7.52 3.19
CA VAL A 311 -0.12 6.95 4.30
C VAL A 311 -0.90 7.13 5.60
N SER A 312 -1.17 6.01 6.29
CA SER A 312 -1.71 5.99 7.66
C SER A 312 -0.66 5.51 8.64
N GLY A 313 -0.61 6.10 9.82
CA GLY A 313 0.33 5.68 10.85
C GLY A 313 0.03 6.25 12.21
N VAL A 314 0.86 5.85 13.17
CA VAL A 314 0.89 6.43 14.51
C VAL A 314 2.20 7.18 14.70
N ASP A 315 2.11 8.42 15.19
CA ASP A 315 3.25 9.28 15.43
C ASP A 315 4.05 8.87 16.71
N PRO A 316 5.19 9.53 17.00
CA PRO A 316 5.95 9.27 18.21
C PRO A 316 5.21 9.51 19.54
N TYR A 317 4.12 10.26 19.52
CA TYR A 317 3.28 10.60 20.66
C TYR A 317 2.06 9.68 20.81
N GLY A 318 1.89 8.72 19.90
CA GLY A 318 0.77 7.77 19.93
C GLY A 318 -0.49 8.28 19.21
N LYS A 319 -0.41 9.38 18.46
CA LYS A 319 -1.55 9.90 17.69
C LYS A 319 -1.60 9.29 16.31
N SER A 320 -2.78 8.80 15.92
CA SER A 320 -3.05 8.35 14.57
C SER A 320 -3.12 9.53 13.60
N PHE A 321 -2.55 9.36 12.42
CA PHE A 321 -2.59 10.34 11.35
C PHE A 321 -2.85 9.68 9.99
N TYR A 322 -3.37 10.48 9.07
CA TYR A 322 -3.64 10.06 7.70
C TYR A 322 -3.20 11.16 6.74
N ILE A 323 -2.33 10.85 5.78
CA ILE A 323 -1.83 11.81 4.79
C ILE A 323 -2.16 11.26 3.41
N THR A 324 -3.02 11.97 2.66
CA THR A 324 -3.57 11.47 1.40
C THR A 324 -3.72 12.56 0.34
N ASN A 325 -4.27 12.18 -0.80
CA ASN A 325 -4.40 13.00 -1.99
C ASN A 325 -5.49 14.05 -1.83
N ARG A 326 -5.22 15.26 -2.32
CA ARG A 326 -6.10 16.42 -2.25
C ARG A 326 -7.13 16.40 -3.33
N ALA A 327 -8.42 16.48 -3.02
CA ALA A 327 -9.46 16.67 -4.03
C ALA A 327 -9.47 18.11 -4.56
N GLU A 328 -8.57 18.41 -5.50
CA GLU A 328 -8.49 19.72 -6.18
C GLU A 328 -9.82 20.12 -6.80
N ALA A 329 -10.54 19.15 -7.36
CA ALA A 329 -11.81 19.36 -7.99
C ALA A 329 -12.98 19.48 -7.00
N SER A 330 -12.89 19.03 -5.74
CA SER A 330 -14.04 19.06 -4.82
C SER A 330 -13.68 18.85 -3.34
N LYS A 331 -13.71 19.92 -2.53
CA LYS A 331 -13.38 19.88 -1.10
C LYS A 331 -14.40 19.15 -0.23
N ILE A 332 -15.65 19.08 -0.67
CA ILE A 332 -16.69 18.36 0.06
C ILE A 332 -16.38 16.86 0.14
N LEU A 333 -15.74 16.29 -0.89
CA LEU A 333 -15.31 14.88 -0.88
C LEU A 333 -14.25 14.61 0.20
N GLU A 334 -13.32 15.56 0.43
CA GLU A 334 -12.35 15.47 1.53
C GLU A 334 -13.08 15.46 2.89
N SER A 335 -14.09 16.32 3.05
CA SER A 335 -14.88 16.39 4.29
C SER A 335 -15.64 15.09 4.56
N GLN A 336 -16.23 14.50 3.51
CA GLN A 336 -16.95 13.21 3.63
C GLN A 336 -15.99 12.08 4.01
N PHE A 337 -14.80 12.04 3.42
CA PHE A 337 -13.79 11.04 3.78
C PHE A 337 -13.25 11.24 5.20
N SER A 338 -13.03 12.49 5.64
CA SER A 338 -12.61 12.82 7.00
C SER A 338 -13.65 12.38 8.04
N ASN A 339 -14.92 12.63 7.76
CA ASN A 339 -16.04 12.20 8.61
C ASN A 339 -16.05 10.67 8.73
N ALA A 340 -15.84 9.93 7.63
CA ALA A 340 -15.74 8.49 7.67
C ALA A 340 -14.54 8.01 8.50
N LEU A 341 -13.37 8.62 8.34
CA LEU A 341 -12.16 8.28 9.11
C LEU A 341 -12.30 8.56 10.62
N SER A 342 -13.12 9.55 11.01
CA SER A 342 -13.36 9.85 12.42
C SER A 342 -13.98 8.68 13.19
N ALA A 343 -14.77 7.83 12.53
CA ALA A 343 -15.33 6.62 13.10
C ALA A 343 -14.26 5.57 13.49
N PHE A 344 -13.05 5.71 12.94
CA PHE A 344 -11.88 4.87 13.23
C PHE A 344 -10.86 5.56 14.14
N GLY A 345 -11.24 6.68 14.78
CA GLY A 345 -10.39 7.37 15.75
C GLY A 345 -9.36 8.33 15.16
N PHE A 346 -9.47 8.68 13.88
CA PHE A 346 -8.67 9.76 13.30
C PHE A 346 -9.27 11.12 13.65
N GLU A 347 -8.51 11.96 14.34
CA GLU A 347 -8.88 13.35 14.56
C GLU A 347 -8.73 14.14 13.25
N GLU A 348 -9.71 14.98 12.91
CA GLU A 348 -9.70 15.79 11.67
C GLU A 348 -8.40 16.60 11.52
N SER A 349 -7.88 17.15 12.62
CA SER A 349 -6.62 17.92 12.61
C SER A 349 -5.38 17.10 12.22
N ASN A 350 -5.48 15.77 12.24
CA ASN A 350 -4.42 14.81 11.89
C ASN A 350 -4.64 14.17 10.51
N ILE A 351 -5.66 14.60 9.75
CA ILE A 351 -5.91 14.18 8.37
C ILE A 351 -5.42 15.27 7.41
N HIS A 352 -4.54 14.93 6.47
CA HIS A 352 -3.86 15.89 5.60
C HIS A 352 -4.08 15.57 4.13
N TYR A 353 -4.81 16.43 3.42
CA TYR A 353 -5.09 16.35 1.99
C TYR A 353 -4.07 17.18 1.18
N VAL A 354 -2.90 16.59 0.95
CA VAL A 354 -1.72 17.30 0.41
C VAL A 354 -1.14 16.68 -0.85
N GLY A 355 -1.49 15.43 -1.17
CA GLY A 355 -0.99 14.74 -2.36
C GLY A 355 -1.62 15.27 -3.64
N ARG A 356 -0.87 15.23 -4.74
CA ARG A 356 -1.38 15.51 -6.09
C ARG A 356 -1.61 14.22 -6.86
N TYR A 357 -2.51 14.31 -7.84
CA TYR A 357 -2.86 13.22 -8.72
C TYR A 357 -1.89 13.11 -9.90
N TYR A 358 -1.53 11.88 -10.22
CA TYR A 358 -0.95 11.55 -11.51
C TYR A 358 -1.88 10.61 -12.30
N LEU A 359 -1.58 10.42 -13.58
CA LEU A 359 -2.29 9.49 -14.46
C LEU A 359 -2.46 8.12 -13.77
N GLY A 360 -3.68 7.56 -13.82
CA GLY A 360 -3.95 6.21 -13.33
C GLY A 360 -4.37 6.09 -11.85
N GLY A 361 -4.47 7.19 -11.09
CA GLY A 361 -4.91 7.15 -9.69
C GLY A 361 -3.80 6.85 -8.67
N ALA A 362 -2.54 7.01 -9.08
CA ALA A 362 -1.40 7.05 -8.18
C ALA A 362 -1.52 8.23 -7.20
N GLY A 363 -0.95 8.05 -6.01
CA GLY A 363 -1.06 8.97 -4.89
C GLY A 363 0.18 9.05 -4.03
N ILE A 364 0.04 9.56 -2.80
CA ILE A 364 1.15 9.69 -1.85
C ILE A 364 1.79 8.34 -1.57
N ASP A 365 1.00 7.28 -1.42
CA ASP A 365 1.55 5.96 -1.08
C ASP A 365 2.44 5.44 -2.21
N CYS A 366 2.09 5.64 -3.49
CA CYS A 366 2.93 5.25 -4.63
C CYS A 366 4.32 5.93 -4.64
N LEU A 367 4.42 7.16 -4.12
CA LEU A 367 5.65 7.96 -4.15
C LEU A 367 6.71 7.51 -3.15
N GLY A 368 6.32 6.74 -2.12
CA GLY A 368 7.20 6.50 -1.00
C GLY A 368 6.80 5.37 -0.06
N VAL A 369 7.65 5.11 0.92
CA VAL A 369 7.55 3.95 1.81
C VAL A 369 7.69 4.39 3.26
N PRO A 370 6.72 4.07 4.13
CA PRO A 370 6.85 4.32 5.56
C PRO A 370 7.85 3.35 6.21
N SER A 371 8.54 3.80 7.25
CA SER A 371 9.60 3.04 7.91
C SER A 371 9.66 3.32 9.41
N PRO A 372 10.01 2.31 10.22
CA PRO A 372 10.27 2.51 11.65
C PRO A 372 11.67 3.09 11.90
N LEU A 373 12.49 3.31 10.86
CA LEU A 373 13.83 3.86 11.02
C LEU A 373 13.79 5.26 11.63
N LYS A 374 14.48 5.41 12.76
CA LYS A 374 14.72 6.69 13.40
C LYS A 374 16.13 7.16 13.07
N PHE A 375 16.22 8.37 12.54
CA PHE A 375 17.48 9.04 12.32
C PHE A 375 17.63 10.12 13.39
N ASN A 376 18.70 10.01 14.19
CA ASN A 376 19.07 11.05 15.14
C ASN A 376 19.66 12.27 14.43
#